data_AF-A0A0C3D342-F1
#
_entry.id   AF-A0A0C3D342-F1
#
_cell.length_a   1.000
_cell.length_b   1.000
_cell.length_c   1.000
_cell.angle_alpha   90.00
_cell.angle_beta   90.00
_cell.angle_gamma   90.00
#
_symmetry.space_group_name_H-M   'P 1'
#
loop_
_entity.id
_entity.type
_entity.pdbx_description
1 polymer ?
#
loop_
_entity_poly.entity_id
_entity_poly.type
_entity_poly.pdbx_seq_one_letter_code
_entity_poly.pdbx_strand_id
1 'polypeptide(L)'
;CVHCHALLLSTESNTFCCHGGRAIVPPLAPLPPRMRTLLQNPSQQRHLSDYSRSINNLFTFAGIGVTGGFQHFASAGPPAIAITGRTYH
;
A
#
# COMPACT_ATOMS: atom_id res chain seq x y z
N CYS A 1 -12.73 -19.17 -2.65
CA CYS A 1 -14.13 -19.34 -3.10
C CYS A 1 -14.18 -20.08 -4.43
N VAL A 2 -15.11 -21.03 -4.62
CA VAL A 2 -15.23 -21.80 -5.88
C VAL A 2 -15.86 -21.03 -7.04
N HIS A 3 -16.62 -19.96 -6.76
CA HIS A 3 -17.32 -19.19 -7.78
C HIS A 3 -16.47 -18.04 -8.33
N CYS A 4 -15.84 -17.25 -7.46
CA CYS A 4 -15.08 -16.06 -7.86
C CYS A 4 -13.56 -16.19 -7.63
N HIS A 5 -13.08 -17.35 -7.16
CA HIS A 5 -11.66 -17.62 -6.87
C HIS A 5 -11.00 -16.67 -5.86
N ALA A 6 -11.77 -15.81 -5.18
CA ALA A 6 -11.25 -14.98 -4.08
C ALA A 6 -10.64 -15.87 -2.99
N LEU A 7 -9.45 -15.46 -2.52
CA LEU A 7 -8.84 -16.01 -1.32
C LEU A 7 -9.66 -15.55 -0.12
N LEU A 8 -10.10 -16.52 0.68
CA LEU A 8 -10.87 -16.27 1.90
C LEU A 8 -9.96 -16.56 3.10
N LEU A 9 -10.10 -15.77 4.16
CA LEU A 9 -9.50 -16.06 5.45
C LEU A 9 -10.20 -17.27 6.10
N SER A 10 -9.51 -17.92 7.04
CA SER A 10 -10.00 -19.15 7.69
C SER A 10 -11.34 -18.99 8.42
N THR A 11 -11.69 -17.78 8.81
CA THR A 11 -12.94 -17.45 9.53
C THR A 11 -14.04 -16.91 8.61
N GLU A 12 -13.76 -16.69 7.32
CA GLU A 12 -14.72 -16.12 6.39
C GLU A 12 -15.62 -17.19 5.77
N SER A 13 -16.91 -16.88 5.62
CA SER A 13 -17.84 -17.78 4.96
C SER A 13 -17.64 -17.78 3.43
N ASN A 14 -17.99 -18.88 2.77
CA ASN A 14 -17.95 -18.96 1.31
C ASN A 14 -18.90 -17.98 0.61
N THR A 15 -19.88 -17.42 1.32
CA THR A 15 -20.82 -16.41 0.80
C THR A 15 -20.29 -14.99 0.96
N PHE A 16 -19.25 -14.75 1.75
CA PHE A 16 -18.72 -13.40 2.02
C PHE A 16 -18.29 -12.65 0.76
N CYS A 17 -17.56 -13.31 -0.14
CA CYS A 17 -16.92 -12.66 -1.30
C CYS A 17 -17.84 -12.40 -2.51
N CYS A 18 -18.82 -13.26 -2.77
CA CYS A 18 -19.65 -13.19 -3.98
C CYS A 18 -21.10 -13.63 -3.76
N HIS A 19 -21.51 -13.79 -2.51
CA HIS A 19 -22.86 -14.22 -2.13
C HIS A 19 -23.29 -15.55 -2.78
N GLY A 20 -22.36 -16.51 -2.85
CA GLY A 20 -22.59 -17.79 -3.51
C GLY A 20 -22.66 -17.71 -5.04
N GLY A 21 -21.91 -16.78 -5.64
CA GLY A 21 -21.83 -16.60 -7.09
C GLY A 21 -22.84 -15.60 -7.68
N ARG A 22 -23.63 -14.91 -6.85
CA ARG A 22 -24.59 -13.89 -7.32
C ARG A 22 -23.92 -12.57 -7.71
N ALA A 23 -22.80 -12.24 -7.08
CA ALA A 23 -22.06 -11.01 -7.30
C ALA A 23 -20.61 -11.33 -7.70
N ILE A 24 -20.42 -11.76 -8.95
CA ILE A 24 -19.08 -12.00 -9.50
C ILE A 24 -18.58 -10.71 -10.11
N VAL A 25 -17.52 -10.16 -9.53
CA VAL A 25 -16.80 -9.01 -10.08
C VAL A 25 -15.80 -9.46 -11.14
N PRO A 26 -15.54 -8.64 -12.18
CA PRO A 26 -14.49 -8.91 -13.14
C PRO A 26 -13.12 -9.10 -12.45
N PRO A 27 -12.23 -9.94 -13.02
CA PRO A 27 -10.88 -10.08 -12.51
C PRO A 27 -10.15 -8.73 -12.53
N LEU A 28 -9.29 -8.52 -11.54
CA LEU A 28 -8.45 -7.33 -11.48
C LEU A 28 -7.58 -7.22 -12.72
N ALA A 29 -7.41 -5.99 -13.21
CA ALA A 29 -6.44 -5.72 -14.27
C ALA A 29 -5.04 -6.20 -13.84
N PRO A 30 -4.22 -6.68 -14.77
CA PRO A 30 -2.88 -7.14 -14.46
C PRO A 30 -2.07 -5.98 -13.84
N LEU A 31 -1.20 -6.32 -12.88
CA LEU A 31 -0.36 -5.32 -12.22
C LEU A 31 0.46 -4.53 -13.25
N PRO A 32 0.62 -3.20 -13.07
CA PRO A 32 1.51 -2.41 -13.92
C PRO A 32 2.92 -3.03 -14.00
N PRO A 33 3.61 -2.97 -15.15
CA PRO A 33 4.88 -3.67 -15.34
C PRO A 33 5.91 -3.40 -14.24
N ARG A 34 6.05 -2.15 -13.82
CA ARG A 34 7.00 -1.75 -12.75
C ARG A 34 6.66 -2.39 -11.41
N MET A 35 5.38 -2.43 -11.05
CA MET A 35 4.92 -3.02 -9.79
C MET A 35 5.09 -4.55 -9.82
N ARG A 36 4.87 -5.15 -11.00
CA ARG A 36 5.08 -6.58 -11.21
C ARG A 36 6.55 -6.96 -11.05
N THR A 37 7.47 -6.24 -11.69
CA THR A 37 8.93 -6.47 -11.57
C THR A 37 9.39 -6.36 -10.11
N LEU A 38 8.87 -5.36 -9.40
CA LEU A 38 9.21 -5.09 -8.01
C LEU A 38 8.74 -6.22 -7.07
N LEU A 39 7.59 -6.83 -7.34
CA LEU A 39 7.05 -7.94 -6.53
C LEU A 39 7.60 -9.32 -6.93
N GLN A 40 8.06 -9.49 -8.17
CA GLN A 40 8.56 -10.77 -8.69
C GLN A 40 10.07 -10.95 -8.54
N ASN A 41 10.81 -9.89 -8.19
CA ASN A 41 12.24 -9.98 -7.92
C ASN A 41 12.49 -10.49 -6.48
N PRO A 42 12.99 -11.72 -6.27
CA PRO A 42 13.09 -12.31 -4.93
C PRO A 42 14.01 -11.53 -3.98
N SER A 43 15.04 -10.85 -4.50
CA SER A 43 15.93 -10.04 -3.67
C SER A 43 15.25 -8.76 -3.18
N GLN A 44 14.35 -8.17 -3.98
CA GLN A 44 13.60 -6.96 -3.62
C GLN A 44 12.33 -7.26 -2.81
N GLN A 45 11.68 -8.38 -3.10
CA GLN A 45 10.43 -8.79 -2.46
C GLN A 45 10.57 -8.96 -0.94
N ARG A 46 11.70 -9.49 -0.46
CA ARG A 46 11.99 -9.64 0.97
C ARG A 46 12.02 -8.27 1.66
N HIS A 47 12.77 -7.33 1.08
CA HIS A 47 12.90 -5.98 1.60
C HIS A 47 11.60 -5.18 1.55
N LEU A 48 10.72 -5.44 0.58
CA LEU A 48 9.42 -4.76 0.50
C LEU A 48 8.51 -5.03 1.69
N SER A 49 8.47 -6.28 2.15
CA SER A 49 7.71 -6.61 3.36
C SER A 49 8.32 -5.93 4.57
N ASP A 50 9.65 -6.02 4.71
CA ASP A 50 10.40 -5.45 5.85
C ASP A 50 10.26 -3.93 5.93
N TYR A 51 10.25 -3.23 4.80
CA TYR A 51 10.14 -1.78 4.71
C TYR A 51 8.74 -1.27 4.38
N SER A 52 7.72 -2.14 4.34
CA SER A 52 6.35 -1.80 3.94
C SER A 52 5.81 -0.58 4.69
N ARG A 53 6.05 -0.50 6.00
CA ARG A 53 5.66 0.65 6.84
C ARG A 53 6.36 1.94 6.41
N SER A 54 7.67 1.90 6.20
CA SER A 54 8.47 3.07 5.80
C SER A 54 8.09 3.55 4.40
N ILE A 55 7.87 2.62 3.47
CA ILE A 55 7.43 2.90 2.10
C ILE A 55 6.03 3.51 2.10
N ASN A 56 5.09 2.94 2.87
CA ASN A 56 3.75 3.50 2.98
C ASN A 56 3.77 4.92 3.57
N ASN A 57 4.57 5.14 4.61
CA ASN A 57 4.76 6.49 5.16
C ASN A 57 5.31 7.45 4.10
N LEU A 58 6.34 7.05 3.35
CA LEU A 58 6.90 7.86 2.29
C LEU A 58 5.85 8.25 1.24
N PHE A 59 5.02 7.31 0.79
CA PHE A 59 3.96 7.59 -0.18
C PHE A 59 2.86 8.49 0.38
N THR A 60 2.50 8.34 1.67
CA THR A 60 1.56 9.25 2.33
C THR A 60 2.08 10.69 2.31
N PHE A 61 3.38 10.89 2.53
CA PHE A 61 3.99 12.23 2.47
C PHE A 61 4.19 12.73 1.03
N ALA A 62 4.37 11.85 0.04
CA ALA A 62 4.52 12.24 -1.36
C ALA A 62 3.25 12.88 -1.95
N GLY A 63 2.07 12.61 -1.37
CA GLY A 63 0.81 13.26 -1.74
C GLY A 63 0.63 14.65 -1.14
N ILE A 64 1.49 15.07 -0.21
CA ILE A 64 1.36 16.34 0.50
C ILE A 64 2.13 17.43 -0.24
N GLY A 65 1.39 18.36 -0.85
CA GLY A 65 1.94 19.58 -1.41
C GLY A 65 2.19 20.61 -0.30
N VAL A 66 3.37 21.22 -0.26
CA VAL A 66 3.75 22.21 0.76
C VAL A 66 4.23 23.51 0.12
N THR A 67 3.73 24.65 0.60
CA THR A 67 4.29 25.97 0.27
C THR A 67 5.24 26.38 1.38
N GLY A 68 6.55 26.12 1.22
CA GLY A 68 7.55 26.33 2.26
C GLY A 68 8.80 25.48 2.05
N GLY A 69 9.35 24.91 3.13
CA GLY A 69 10.52 24.01 3.10
C GLY A 69 10.48 22.94 4.20
N PHE A 70 11.41 21.99 4.14
CA PHE A 70 11.53 20.89 5.11
C PHE A 70 12.47 21.25 6.27
N GLN A 71 11.98 21.13 7.51
CA GLN A 71 12.81 21.33 8.70
C GLN A 71 13.54 20.03 9.05
N HIS A 72 14.87 20.09 9.16
CA HIS A 72 15.69 18.97 9.61
C HIS A 72 15.97 19.10 11.12
N PHE A 73 15.62 18.09 11.90
CA PHE A 73 15.91 18.04 13.33
C PHE A 73 17.22 17.29 13.60
N ALA A 74 18.05 17.83 14.49
CA ALA A 74 19.30 17.20 14.90
C ALA A 74 19.03 15.99 15.83
N SER A 75 19.12 14.80 15.24
CA SER A 75 19.49 13.45 15.74
C SER A 75 19.28 13.02 17.22
N ALA A 76 18.30 13.52 17.97
CA ALA A 76 18.00 13.01 19.32
C ALA A 76 16.55 12.54 19.55
N GLY A 77 15.67 12.69 18.56
CA GLY A 77 14.25 12.34 18.68
C GLY A 77 13.81 11.25 17.68
N PRO A 78 12.59 10.70 17.85
CA PRO A 78 11.97 9.85 16.85
C PRO A 78 11.98 10.54 15.47
N PRO A 79 12.15 9.79 14.37
CA PRO A 79 12.12 10.36 13.03
C PRO A 79 10.79 11.10 12.81
N ALA A 80 10.87 12.41 12.68
CA ALA A 80 9.73 13.29 12.51
C ALA A 80 9.93 14.16 11.27
N ILE A 81 8.86 14.37 10.51
CA ILE A 81 8.82 15.32 9.39
C ILE A 81 8.00 16.52 9.88
N ALA A 82 8.64 17.69 9.93
CA ALA A 82 7.91 18.94 10.16
C ALA A 82 7.78 19.70 8.85
N ILE A 83 6.53 20.01 8.53
CA ILE A 83 6.12 20.77 7.36
C ILE A 83 5.68 22.14 7.84
N THR A 84 6.11 23.19 7.15
CA THR A 84 5.67 24.56 7.41
C THR A 84 4.90 25.11 6.22
N GLY A 85 3.86 25.91 6.49
CA GLY A 85 3.03 26.54 5.46
C GLY A 85 1.68 25.85 5.24
N ARG A 86 1.11 26.01 4.03
CA ARG A 86 -0.19 25.45 3.65
C ARG A 86 -0.01 24.04 3.09
N THR A 87 -0.78 23.11 3.63
CA THR A 87 -0.86 21.71 3.20
C THR A 87 -2.00 21.56 2.20
N TYR A 88 -1.73 20.96 1.05
CA TYR A 88 -2.74 20.62 0.05
C TYR A 88 -2.82 19.09 -0.05
N HIS A 89 -4.05 18.57 -0.08
CA HIS A 89 -4.35 17.14 -0.04
C HIS A 89 -5.39 16.77 -1.09
#